data_AF-A0A960LP79-F1
#
_entry.id   AF-A0A960LP79-F1
#
_cell.length_a   1.000
_cell.length_b   1.000
_cell.length_c   1.000
_cell.angle_alpha   90.00
_cell.angle_beta   90.00
_cell.angle_gamma   90.00
#
_symmetry.space_group_name_H-M   'P 1'
#
loop_
_entity.id
_entity.type
_entity.pdbx_description
1 polymer ?
#
loop_
_entity_poly.entity_id
_entity_poly.type
_entity_poly.pdbx_seq_one_letter_code
_entity_poly.pdbx_strand_id
1 'polypeptide(L)'
;GKTITAEMTALSGDDISLKMTNGREYTIPLSSLSEKDQNFARKWMEEQAAVASAPKPKTEPLMTTPDKVIYHSELKAMEGSWRTSPGKWEFSESGLTGVELAADDHAAVMKQAMPLKDVIIEFDVLLGNTTSAMFGIDDDKDHMCRVTLTSNSFQARKDDNDHEGPDLSKPFNTVSEELETDEWHTVRIELLGEEMVAQTGEHISLGSDPLLAKEKAKWGFIVSGDTAGFRNLTIWEALPNEEWEKTGSRLKRKLDVEE
;
A
#
# COMPACT_ATOMS: atom_id res chain seq x y z
N GLY A 1 15.86 33.96 22.19
CA GLY A 1 16.32 32.99 23.22
C GLY A 1 17.39 32.09 22.63
N LYS A 2 17.86 31.10 23.38
CA LYS A 2 18.71 30.01 22.84
C LYS A 2 17.83 29.08 22.00
N THR A 3 18.30 28.69 20.81
CA THR A 3 17.66 27.65 20.01
C THR A 3 18.05 26.29 20.59
N ILE A 4 17.06 25.42 20.76
CA ILE A 4 17.25 24.02 21.15
C ILE A 4 16.60 23.11 20.11
N THR A 5 17.08 21.88 20.00
CA THR A 5 16.49 20.84 19.14
C THR A 5 15.99 19.72 20.03
N ALA A 6 14.73 19.35 19.83
CA ALA A 6 14.06 18.28 20.55
C ALA A 6 13.05 17.60 19.63
N GLU A 7 12.73 16.36 19.93
CA GLU A 7 11.61 15.64 19.33
C GLU A 7 10.34 15.98 20.13
N MET A 8 9.26 16.37 19.45
CA MET A 8 7.97 16.53 20.13
C MET A 8 7.30 15.17 20.25
N THR A 9 6.86 14.83 21.47
CA THR A 9 6.26 13.52 21.76
C THR A 9 4.78 13.60 22.11
N ALA A 10 4.29 14.76 22.57
CA ALA A 10 2.88 15.00 22.82
C ALA A 10 2.54 16.49 22.89
N LEU A 11 1.28 16.84 22.62
CA LEU A 11 0.68 18.13 22.97
C LEU A 11 -0.65 17.86 23.68
N SER A 12 -0.83 18.43 24.87
CA SER A 12 -2.03 18.26 25.68
C SER A 12 -2.51 19.63 26.17
N GLY A 13 -3.59 20.12 25.57
CA GLY A 13 -4.05 21.49 25.81
C GLY A 13 -2.97 22.50 25.42
N ASP A 14 -2.54 23.30 26.40
CA ASP A 14 -1.52 24.35 26.23
C ASP A 14 -0.10 23.88 26.59
N ASP A 15 0.12 22.60 26.89
CA ASP A 15 1.43 22.06 27.26
C ASP A 15 1.99 21.12 26.19
N ILE A 16 3.28 21.29 25.86
CA ILE A 16 4.03 20.47 24.90
C ILE A 16 5.08 19.61 25.61
N SER A 17 5.11 18.32 25.29
CA SER A 17 6.14 17.38 25.75
C SER A 17 7.21 17.21 24.67
N LEU A 18 8.46 17.39 25.09
CA LEU A 18 9.64 17.39 24.24
C LEU A 18 10.68 16.41 24.80
N LYS A 19 11.18 15.52 23.94
CA LYS A 19 12.31 14.64 24.22
C LYS A 19 13.59 15.24 23.65
N MET A 20 14.51 15.57 24.54
CA MET A 20 15.81 16.14 24.19
C MET A 20 16.74 15.06 23.63
N THR A 21 17.80 15.46 22.94
CA THR A 21 18.81 14.54 22.38
C THR A 21 19.52 13.67 23.42
N ASN A 22 19.51 14.06 24.70
CA ASN A 22 20.02 13.26 25.82
C ASN A 22 18.98 12.28 26.40
N GLY A 23 17.82 12.13 25.75
CA GLY A 23 16.72 11.25 26.14
C GLY A 23 15.83 11.80 27.26
N ARG A 24 16.13 12.97 27.83
CA ARG A 24 15.27 13.57 28.87
C ARG A 24 14.03 14.18 28.26
N GLU A 25 12.91 13.93 28.90
CA GLU A 25 11.62 14.52 28.55
C GLU A 25 11.32 15.74 29.42
N TYR A 26 10.77 16.77 28.80
CA TYR A 26 10.33 17.98 29.44
C TYR A 26 8.95 18.36 28.94
N THR A 27 8.09 18.78 29.86
CA THR A 27 6.82 19.41 29.51
C THR A 27 6.93 20.90 29.80
N ILE A 28 6.62 21.72 28.80
CA ILE A 28 6.66 23.18 28.90
C ILE A 28 5.38 23.78 28.32
N PRO A 29 4.99 25.00 28.72
CA PRO A 29 3.87 25.68 28.08
C PRO A 29 4.17 25.93 26.60
N LEU A 30 3.23 25.64 25.71
CA LEU A 30 3.31 25.92 24.27
C LEU A 30 3.59 27.40 24.01
N SER A 31 3.02 28.28 24.83
CA SER A 31 3.24 29.74 24.78
C SER A 31 4.69 30.16 25.07
N SER A 32 5.52 29.27 25.63
CA SER A 32 6.95 29.52 25.83
C SER A 32 7.79 29.37 24.56
N LEU A 33 7.22 28.77 23.51
CA LEU A 33 7.86 28.59 22.20
C LEU A 33 7.55 29.76 21.26
N SER A 34 8.34 29.86 20.17
CA SER A 34 8.10 30.84 19.12
C SER A 34 6.77 30.58 18.42
N GLU A 35 6.12 31.61 17.86
CA GLU A 35 4.86 31.44 17.11
C GLU A 35 4.97 30.39 16.00
N LYS A 36 6.13 30.31 15.34
CA LYS A 36 6.41 29.30 14.32
C LYS A 36 6.31 27.88 14.89
N ASP A 37 6.93 27.63 16.03
CA ASP A 37 6.92 26.31 16.67
C ASP A 37 5.55 25.98 17.26
N GLN A 38 4.82 27.00 17.73
CA GLN A 38 3.42 26.82 18.16
C GLN A 38 2.52 26.38 17.01
N ASN A 39 2.66 27.01 15.85
CA ASN A 39 1.91 26.63 14.64
C ASN A 39 2.30 25.24 14.16
N PHE A 40 3.58 24.89 14.24
CA PHE A 40 4.04 23.53 13.95
C PHE A 40 3.39 22.50 14.87
N ALA A 41 3.40 22.73 16.19
CA ALA A 41 2.80 21.81 17.16
C ALA A 41 1.28 21.62 16.96
N ARG A 42 0.56 22.72 16.65
CA ARG A 42 -0.88 22.65 16.32
C ARG A 42 -1.13 21.83 15.05
N LYS A 43 -0.37 22.09 13.99
CA LYS A 43 -0.47 21.34 12.73
C LYS A 43 -0.15 19.86 12.95
N TRP A 44 0.89 19.55 13.71
CA TRP A 44 1.23 18.18 14.04
C TRP A 44 0.11 17.49 14.83
N MET A 45 -0.57 18.18 15.75
CA MET A 45 -1.74 17.60 16.42
C MET A 45 -2.91 17.32 15.49
N GLU A 46 -3.15 18.19 14.51
CA GLU A 46 -4.13 17.92 13.45
C GLU A 46 -3.73 16.68 12.63
N GLU A 47 -2.44 16.55 12.30
CA GLU A 47 -1.88 15.37 11.62
C GLU A 47 -2.04 14.10 12.49
N GLN A 48 -1.71 14.15 13.78
CA GLN A 48 -1.89 13.01 14.71
C GLN A 48 -3.36 12.64 14.91
N ALA A 49 -4.26 13.62 14.96
CA ALA A 49 -5.70 13.38 15.05
C ALA A 49 -6.24 12.75 13.74
N ALA A 50 -5.72 13.18 12.59
CA ALA A 50 -6.03 12.58 11.30
C ALA A 50 -5.53 11.12 11.23
N VAL A 51 -4.31 10.84 11.70
CA VAL A 51 -3.78 9.46 11.82
C VAL A 51 -4.63 8.62 12.78
N ALA A 52 -5.02 9.16 13.93
CA ALA A 52 -5.82 8.42 14.92
C ALA A 52 -7.25 8.09 14.44
N SER A 53 -7.82 8.94 13.58
CA SER A 53 -9.17 8.78 13.02
C SER A 53 -9.19 8.07 11.66
N ALA A 54 -8.02 7.90 11.04
CA ALA A 54 -7.87 7.19 9.78
C ALA A 54 -8.35 5.72 9.90
N PRO A 55 -8.87 5.14 8.81
CA PRO A 55 -9.02 3.71 8.69
C PRO A 55 -7.72 3.02 9.08
N LYS A 56 -7.80 1.98 9.92
CA LYS A 56 -6.67 1.12 10.23
C LYS A 56 -6.67 -0.07 9.28
N PRO A 57 -5.49 -0.64 8.97
CA PRO A 57 -5.42 -1.92 8.26
C PRO A 57 -6.29 -2.98 8.97
N LYS A 58 -7.04 -3.77 8.20
CA LYS A 58 -7.94 -4.80 8.74
C LYS A 58 -7.19 -5.99 9.35
N THR A 59 -5.96 -6.23 8.90
CA THR A 59 -5.05 -7.20 9.52
C THR A 59 -3.73 -6.51 9.89
N GLU A 60 -2.90 -7.12 10.71
CA GLU A 60 -1.64 -6.50 11.13
C GLU A 60 -0.62 -6.54 9.98
N PRO A 61 -0.02 -5.41 9.56
CA PRO A 61 1.09 -5.41 8.61
C PRO A 61 2.29 -6.21 9.13
N LEU A 62 3.00 -6.90 8.24
CA LEU A 62 4.10 -7.80 8.59
C LEU A 62 5.47 -7.12 8.51
N MET A 63 5.68 -6.26 7.51
CA MET A 63 6.98 -5.64 7.19
C MET A 63 7.09 -4.20 7.70
N THR A 64 5.97 -3.51 7.81
CA THR A 64 5.90 -2.07 8.01
C THR A 64 4.96 -1.72 9.14
N THR A 65 4.93 -0.45 9.53
CA THR A 65 3.87 0.11 10.38
C THR A 65 3.17 1.25 9.64
N PRO A 66 1.83 1.38 9.72
CA PRO A 66 1.10 2.43 9.03
C PRO A 66 1.32 3.77 9.72
N ASP A 67 1.55 4.82 8.93
CA ASP A 67 1.51 6.22 9.38
C ASP A 67 0.27 6.92 8.81
N LYS A 68 0.44 8.04 8.08
CA LYS A 68 -0.68 8.82 7.55
C LYS A 68 -1.39 8.10 6.40
N VAL A 69 -2.71 8.19 6.36
CA VAL A 69 -3.49 7.85 5.15
C VAL A 69 -3.21 8.89 4.07
N ILE A 70 -2.71 8.42 2.94
CA ILE A 70 -2.43 9.24 1.76
C ILE A 70 -3.49 9.10 0.68
N TYR A 71 -4.27 8.01 0.69
CA TYR A 71 -5.43 7.84 -0.16
C TYR A 71 -6.46 6.91 0.49
N HIS A 72 -7.73 7.23 0.36
CA HIS A 72 -8.83 6.37 0.78
C HIS A 72 -10.00 6.53 -0.17
N SER A 73 -10.65 5.42 -0.51
CA SER A 73 -11.85 5.39 -1.34
C SER A 73 -12.62 4.09 -1.08
N GLU A 74 -13.93 4.22 -0.82
CA GLU A 74 -14.83 3.06 -0.79
C GLU A 74 -15.05 2.44 -2.18
N LEU A 75 -14.62 3.13 -3.25
CA LEU A 75 -14.78 2.76 -4.66
C LEU A 75 -16.26 2.66 -5.08
N LYS A 76 -17.10 3.56 -4.56
CA LYS A 76 -18.53 3.68 -4.94
C LYS A 76 -18.80 4.77 -5.98
N ALA A 77 -17.80 5.60 -6.27
CA ALA A 77 -17.82 6.64 -7.28
C ALA A 77 -16.39 6.90 -7.80
N MET A 78 -16.29 7.51 -8.97
CA MET A 78 -15.01 7.93 -9.53
C MET A 78 -14.52 9.20 -8.83
N GLU A 79 -13.53 9.05 -7.95
CA GLU A 79 -12.91 10.15 -7.20
C GLU A 79 -11.41 10.20 -7.51
N GLY A 80 -10.89 11.36 -7.89
CA GLY A 80 -9.48 11.52 -8.25
C GLY A 80 -9.18 11.29 -9.73
N SER A 81 -7.91 11.00 -10.02
CA SER A 81 -7.36 10.99 -11.40
C SER A 81 -7.30 9.58 -12.00
N TRP A 82 -8.40 8.83 -11.86
CA TRP A 82 -8.53 7.51 -12.45
C TRP A 82 -8.60 7.58 -13.97
N ARG A 83 -7.98 6.60 -14.62
CA ARG A 83 -8.04 6.38 -16.07
C ARG A 83 -8.30 4.92 -16.34
N THR A 84 -9.14 4.65 -17.32
CA THR A 84 -9.46 3.30 -17.79
C THR A 84 -8.83 3.03 -19.14
N SER A 85 -8.44 1.79 -19.41
CA SER A 85 -7.86 1.37 -20.69
C SER A 85 -7.90 -0.15 -20.84
N PRO A 86 -8.28 -0.63 -22.03
CA PRO A 86 -9.60 -1.20 -22.34
C PRO A 86 -10.40 -1.85 -21.17
N GLY A 87 -11.48 -2.58 -21.50
CA GLY A 87 -12.40 -3.19 -20.54
C GLY A 87 -13.53 -2.28 -20.07
N LYS A 88 -14.41 -2.82 -19.22
CA LYS A 88 -15.55 -2.10 -18.66
C LYS A 88 -15.44 -2.01 -17.14
N TRP A 89 -15.69 -0.81 -16.62
CA TRP A 89 -15.64 -0.50 -15.19
C TRP A 89 -16.93 0.17 -14.74
N GLU A 90 -17.53 -0.32 -13.65
CA GLU A 90 -18.78 0.23 -13.11
C GLU A 90 -18.68 0.45 -11.60
N PHE A 91 -19.02 1.65 -11.18
CA PHE A 91 -19.16 2.01 -9.77
C PHE A 91 -20.58 1.70 -9.29
N SER A 92 -20.71 1.22 -8.06
CA SER A 92 -21.98 0.85 -7.44
C SER A 92 -21.90 1.01 -5.92
N GLU A 93 -23.03 0.86 -5.24
CA GLU A 93 -23.08 0.82 -3.77
C GLU A 93 -22.24 -0.32 -3.16
N SER A 94 -22.01 -1.41 -3.91
CA SER A 94 -21.17 -2.54 -3.48
C SER A 94 -19.67 -2.31 -3.70
N GLY A 95 -19.28 -1.24 -4.40
CA GLY A 95 -17.92 -0.97 -4.81
C GLY A 95 -17.78 -0.89 -6.34
N LEU A 96 -16.56 -1.17 -6.81
CA LEU A 96 -16.16 -1.12 -8.21
C LEU A 96 -16.17 -2.52 -8.80
N THR A 97 -16.77 -2.70 -9.98
CA THR A 97 -16.61 -3.92 -10.79
C THR A 97 -15.78 -3.62 -12.02
N GLY A 98 -14.89 -4.55 -12.38
CA GLY A 98 -14.11 -4.54 -13.61
C GLY A 98 -14.32 -5.82 -14.38
N VAL A 99 -14.40 -5.74 -15.71
CA VAL A 99 -14.52 -6.90 -16.59
C VAL A 99 -13.72 -6.70 -17.87
N GLU A 100 -12.93 -7.71 -18.24
CA GLU A 100 -12.29 -7.76 -19.56
C GLU A 100 -13.37 -8.03 -20.61
N LEU A 101 -13.36 -7.23 -21.68
CA LEU A 101 -14.21 -7.47 -22.83
C LEU A 101 -13.40 -8.29 -23.83
N ALA A 102 -13.87 -9.49 -24.18
CA ALA A 102 -13.17 -10.36 -25.12
C ALA A 102 -12.85 -9.71 -26.48
N ALA A 103 -13.60 -8.66 -26.86
CA ALA A 103 -13.36 -7.88 -28.08
C ALA A 103 -12.11 -6.98 -28.02
N ASP A 104 -11.61 -6.68 -26.82
CA ASP A 104 -10.46 -5.81 -26.61
C ASP A 104 -9.12 -6.56 -26.74
N ASP A 105 -9.13 -7.90 -26.71
CA ASP A 105 -7.94 -8.78 -26.72
C ASP A 105 -6.87 -8.34 -25.70
N HIS A 106 -7.33 -7.77 -24.58
CA HIS A 106 -6.51 -7.14 -23.56
C HIS A 106 -7.27 -7.08 -22.24
N ALA A 107 -6.56 -7.30 -21.13
CA ALA A 107 -7.10 -7.15 -19.79
C ALA A 107 -7.76 -5.78 -19.57
N ALA A 108 -8.80 -5.72 -18.74
CA ALA A 108 -9.37 -4.46 -18.30
C ALA A 108 -8.42 -3.77 -17.34
N VAL A 109 -8.09 -2.50 -17.57
CA VAL A 109 -7.18 -1.73 -16.69
C VAL A 109 -7.85 -0.47 -16.20
N MET A 110 -7.72 -0.19 -14.90
CA MET A 110 -8.12 1.07 -14.29
C MET A 110 -7.05 1.51 -13.29
N LYS A 111 -6.35 2.60 -13.59
CA LYS A 111 -5.25 3.12 -12.76
C LYS A 111 -5.47 4.57 -12.36
N GLN A 112 -5.00 4.91 -11.17
CA GLN A 112 -4.84 6.28 -10.72
C GLN A 112 -3.42 6.78 -11.00
N ALA A 113 -3.30 7.99 -11.54
CA ALA A 113 -2.03 8.70 -11.67
C ALA A 113 -1.77 9.53 -10.41
N MET A 114 -1.08 8.94 -9.44
CA MET A 114 -0.73 9.59 -8.17
C MET A 114 0.60 9.02 -7.66
N PRO A 115 1.61 9.87 -7.42
CA PRO A 115 2.89 9.40 -6.94
C PRO A 115 2.80 8.69 -5.60
N LEU A 116 3.51 7.56 -5.47
CA LEU A 116 3.65 6.81 -4.22
C LEU A 116 5.11 6.45 -3.98
N LYS A 117 5.49 6.39 -2.72
CA LYS A 117 6.76 5.80 -2.27
C LYS A 117 6.57 5.29 -0.85
N ASP A 118 7.10 4.11 -0.57
CA ASP A 118 7.05 3.45 0.74
C ASP A 118 5.64 3.46 1.35
N VAL A 119 4.82 2.46 1.00
CA VAL A 119 3.38 2.46 1.25
C VAL A 119 2.84 1.12 1.72
N ILE A 120 1.75 1.18 2.47
CA ILE A 120 0.84 0.07 2.69
C ILE A 120 -0.39 0.32 1.83
N ILE A 121 -0.80 -0.64 1.02
CA ILE A 121 -2.01 -0.61 0.20
C ILE A 121 -2.90 -1.75 0.68
N GLU A 122 -4.15 -1.46 1.00
CA GLU A 122 -5.14 -2.46 1.38
C GLU A 122 -6.44 -2.25 0.63
N PHE A 123 -7.04 -3.32 0.14
CA PHE A 123 -8.36 -3.31 -0.49
C PHE A 123 -9.01 -4.67 -0.34
N ASP A 124 -10.33 -4.75 -0.54
CA ASP A 124 -11.01 -6.04 -0.68
C ASP A 124 -11.23 -6.37 -2.16
N VAL A 125 -11.12 -7.65 -2.50
CA VAL A 125 -11.37 -8.20 -3.83
C VAL A 125 -12.37 -9.36 -3.77
N LEU A 126 -13.25 -9.44 -4.76
CA LEU A 126 -14.15 -10.56 -5.02
C LEU A 126 -13.80 -11.12 -6.40
N LEU A 127 -13.37 -12.37 -6.48
CA LEU A 127 -12.85 -12.95 -7.72
C LEU A 127 -13.95 -13.33 -8.71
N GLY A 128 -15.08 -13.86 -8.24
CA GLY A 128 -16.11 -14.41 -9.11
C GLY A 128 -15.53 -15.44 -10.09
N ASN A 129 -15.90 -15.34 -11.37
CA ASN A 129 -15.39 -16.23 -12.42
C ASN A 129 -14.19 -15.63 -13.18
N THR A 130 -13.56 -14.58 -12.64
CA THR A 130 -12.43 -13.94 -13.31
C THR A 130 -11.27 -14.93 -13.49
N THR A 131 -10.47 -14.77 -14.55
CA THR A 131 -9.22 -15.54 -14.68
C THR A 131 -8.20 -15.04 -13.68
N SER A 132 -8.13 -13.72 -13.51
CA SER A 132 -7.28 -13.10 -12.50
C SER A 132 -7.73 -11.69 -12.17
N ALA A 133 -7.64 -11.34 -10.88
CA ALA A 133 -7.66 -9.97 -10.42
C ALA A 133 -6.25 -9.55 -10.01
N MET A 134 -5.82 -8.35 -10.38
CA MET A 134 -4.49 -7.86 -10.06
C MET A 134 -4.51 -6.42 -9.54
N PHE A 135 -3.51 -6.08 -8.74
CA PHE A 135 -3.16 -4.71 -8.44
C PHE A 135 -1.76 -4.43 -8.99
N GLY A 136 -1.69 -3.59 -10.02
CA GLY A 136 -0.44 -3.25 -10.71
C GLY A 136 0.07 -1.87 -10.30
N ILE A 137 1.39 -1.73 -10.25
CA ILE A 137 2.10 -0.53 -9.86
C ILE A 137 3.18 -0.25 -10.92
N ASP A 138 3.20 0.98 -11.43
CA ASP A 138 4.09 1.44 -12.50
C ASP A 138 4.93 2.62 -12.00
N ASP A 139 6.13 2.78 -12.56
CA ASP A 139 6.85 4.06 -12.51
C ASP A 139 6.39 4.94 -13.69
N ASP A 140 7.13 6.02 -13.94
CA ASP A 140 6.86 6.91 -15.05
C ASP A 140 7.14 6.25 -16.41
N LYS A 141 8.00 5.25 -16.43
CA LYS A 141 8.43 4.51 -17.62
C LYS A 141 7.48 3.36 -17.92
N ASP A 142 7.33 2.40 -17.01
CA ASP A 142 6.62 1.13 -17.26
C ASP A 142 6.18 0.38 -15.98
N HIS A 143 5.64 -0.82 -16.15
CA HIS A 143 5.27 -1.74 -15.07
C HIS A 143 6.46 -2.04 -14.15
N MET A 144 6.24 -1.92 -12.83
CA MET A 144 7.27 -2.23 -11.84
C MET A 144 6.99 -3.54 -11.13
N CYS A 145 5.77 -3.68 -10.61
CA CYS A 145 5.38 -4.85 -9.85
C CYS A 145 3.87 -5.00 -9.83
N ARG A 146 3.41 -6.19 -9.47
CA ARG A 146 2.00 -6.45 -9.23
C ARG A 146 1.76 -7.56 -8.24
N VAL A 147 0.57 -7.55 -7.67
CA VAL A 147 -0.02 -8.70 -6.98
C VAL A 147 -1.11 -9.29 -7.86
N THR A 148 -1.09 -10.60 -8.04
CA THR A 148 -2.05 -11.36 -8.83
C THR A 148 -2.76 -12.38 -7.95
N LEU A 149 -4.08 -12.43 -8.09
CA LEU A 149 -4.95 -13.43 -7.48
C LEU A 149 -5.69 -14.19 -8.58
N THR A 150 -5.71 -15.50 -8.48
CA THR A 150 -6.56 -16.40 -9.26
C THR A 150 -7.38 -17.27 -8.29
N SER A 151 -8.29 -18.10 -8.79
CA SER A 151 -9.00 -19.07 -7.95
C SER A 151 -8.09 -20.11 -7.26
N ASN A 152 -6.81 -20.21 -7.66
CA ASN A 152 -5.88 -21.22 -7.19
C ASN A 152 -4.45 -20.71 -6.95
N SER A 153 -4.25 -19.39 -6.96
CA SER A 153 -2.93 -18.82 -6.68
C SER A 153 -2.96 -17.40 -6.15
N PHE A 154 -1.93 -17.09 -5.37
CA PHE A 154 -1.60 -15.76 -4.90
C PHE A 154 -0.10 -15.50 -5.11
N GLN A 155 0.24 -14.39 -5.77
CA GLN A 155 1.63 -14.07 -6.13
C GLN A 155 1.88 -12.57 -6.15
N ALA A 156 2.99 -12.14 -5.55
CA ALA A 156 3.66 -10.88 -5.85
C ALA A 156 4.85 -11.12 -6.77
N ARG A 157 5.10 -10.16 -7.67
CA ARG A 157 6.24 -10.21 -8.59
C ARG A 157 6.73 -8.83 -8.93
N LYS A 158 8.00 -8.78 -9.31
CA LYS A 158 8.56 -7.68 -10.10
C LYS A 158 8.26 -7.95 -11.58
N ASP A 159 7.78 -6.93 -12.30
CA ASP A 159 7.45 -7.00 -13.73
C ASP A 159 8.66 -6.63 -14.61
N ASP A 160 8.61 -6.98 -15.89
CA ASP A 160 9.53 -6.45 -16.89
C ASP A 160 9.27 -4.94 -17.10
N ASN A 161 10.24 -4.09 -16.75
CA ASN A 161 10.13 -2.62 -16.76
C ASN A 161 10.82 -1.99 -17.99
N ASP A 162 11.36 -2.79 -18.90
CA ASP A 162 12.00 -2.25 -20.10
C ASP A 162 11.53 -2.86 -21.42
N HIS A 163 10.87 -4.02 -21.41
CA HIS A 163 10.28 -4.73 -22.56
C HIS A 163 11.26 -5.03 -23.72
N GLU A 164 12.53 -4.63 -23.60
CA GLU A 164 13.52 -4.59 -24.67
C GLU A 164 14.93 -5.01 -24.21
N GLY A 165 15.17 -5.11 -22.90
CA GLY A 165 16.49 -5.27 -22.29
C GLY A 165 16.67 -6.57 -21.51
N PRO A 166 17.72 -6.65 -20.66
CA PRO A 166 17.98 -7.82 -19.82
C PRO A 166 17.00 -7.93 -18.64
N ASP A 167 16.16 -6.93 -18.44
CA ASP A 167 15.20 -6.89 -17.35
C ASP A 167 14.08 -7.89 -17.61
N LEU A 168 13.77 -8.74 -16.62
CA LEU A 168 12.78 -9.80 -16.76
C LEU A 168 11.78 -9.76 -15.62
N SER A 169 10.56 -10.20 -15.89
CA SER A 169 9.57 -10.46 -14.85
C SER A 169 10.09 -11.57 -13.92
N LYS A 170 10.05 -11.34 -12.61
CA LYS A 170 10.50 -12.27 -11.58
C LYS A 170 9.40 -12.43 -10.52
N PRO A 171 8.68 -13.57 -10.48
CA PRO A 171 7.89 -13.96 -9.32
C PRO A 171 8.77 -14.01 -8.08
N PHE A 172 8.31 -13.46 -6.96
CA PHE A 172 9.05 -13.62 -5.71
C PHE A 172 8.87 -15.02 -5.12
N ASN A 173 7.60 -15.41 -4.99
CA ASN A 173 7.16 -16.78 -4.73
C ASN A 173 5.69 -16.90 -5.16
N THR A 174 5.23 -18.14 -5.39
CA THR A 174 3.83 -18.41 -5.73
C THR A 174 3.22 -19.28 -4.65
N VAL A 175 2.09 -18.85 -4.10
CA VAL A 175 1.26 -19.70 -3.26
C VAL A 175 0.22 -20.35 -4.16
N SER A 176 0.30 -21.68 -4.34
CA SER A 176 -0.58 -22.44 -5.23
C SER A 176 -1.66 -23.17 -4.43
N GLU A 177 -2.57 -22.40 -3.85
CA GLU A 177 -3.67 -22.87 -3.01
C GLU A 177 -4.99 -22.23 -3.48
N GLU A 178 -6.10 -22.92 -3.23
CA GLU A 178 -7.44 -22.43 -3.61
C GLU A 178 -7.82 -21.17 -2.82
N LEU A 179 -8.49 -20.24 -3.51
CA LEU A 179 -9.11 -19.05 -2.96
C LEU A 179 -10.61 -19.08 -3.22
N GLU A 180 -11.42 -18.88 -2.18
CA GLU A 180 -12.88 -18.86 -2.28
C GLU A 180 -13.34 -17.74 -3.22
N THR A 181 -13.90 -18.08 -4.38
CA THR A 181 -14.13 -17.09 -5.44
C THR A 181 -15.36 -16.21 -5.22
N ASP A 182 -16.32 -16.65 -4.42
CA ASP A 182 -17.56 -15.95 -4.10
C ASP A 182 -17.52 -15.20 -2.75
N GLU A 183 -16.34 -15.13 -2.13
CA GLU A 183 -16.09 -14.37 -0.91
C GLU A 183 -15.17 -13.16 -1.13
N TRP A 184 -15.31 -12.17 -0.25
CA TRP A 184 -14.42 -11.00 -0.24
C TRP A 184 -13.12 -11.33 0.49
N HIS A 185 -12.00 -11.15 -0.20
CA HIS A 185 -10.66 -11.29 0.36
C HIS A 185 -10.05 -9.91 0.61
N THR A 186 -9.48 -9.69 1.79
CA THR A 186 -8.66 -8.48 2.03
C THR A 186 -7.23 -8.73 1.56
N VAL A 187 -6.77 -7.93 0.61
CA VAL A 187 -5.39 -7.94 0.10
C VAL A 187 -4.62 -6.79 0.73
N ARG A 188 -3.45 -7.09 1.30
CA ARG A 188 -2.47 -6.08 1.70
C ARG A 188 -1.23 -6.18 0.82
N ILE A 189 -0.67 -5.02 0.49
CA ILE A 189 0.62 -4.86 -0.17
C ILE A 189 1.44 -3.86 0.64
N GLU A 190 2.58 -4.28 1.15
CA GLU A 190 3.55 -3.44 1.84
C GLU A 190 4.76 -3.27 0.93
N LEU A 191 5.15 -2.03 0.66
CA LEU A 191 6.34 -1.66 -0.09
C LEU A 191 7.19 -0.75 0.79
N LEU A 192 8.45 -1.11 1.02
CA LEU A 192 9.38 -0.28 1.77
C LEU A 192 10.80 -0.46 1.21
N GLY A 193 11.35 0.59 0.62
CA GLY A 193 12.63 0.50 -0.07
C GLY A 193 12.57 -0.54 -1.20
N GLU A 194 13.48 -1.51 -1.17
CA GLU A 194 13.60 -2.56 -2.18
C GLU A 194 12.71 -3.79 -1.89
N GLU A 195 11.99 -3.82 -0.77
CA GLU A 195 11.22 -5.00 -0.36
C GLU A 195 9.71 -4.83 -0.59
N MET A 196 9.06 -5.95 -0.88
CA MET A 196 7.62 -6.07 -1.04
C MET A 196 7.09 -7.28 -0.27
N VAL A 197 5.99 -7.08 0.46
CA VAL A 197 5.19 -8.16 1.04
C VAL A 197 3.74 -7.99 0.60
N ALA A 198 3.18 -9.03 0.00
CA ALA A 198 1.76 -9.13 -0.29
C ALA A 198 1.13 -10.23 0.57
N GLN A 199 -0.10 -10.00 1.02
CA GLN A 199 -0.83 -10.95 1.84
C GLN A 199 -2.33 -10.95 1.51
N THR A 200 -2.93 -12.14 1.52
CA THR A 200 -4.38 -12.34 1.67
C THR A 200 -4.62 -13.54 2.59
N GLY A 201 -5.29 -13.33 3.73
CA GLY A 201 -5.41 -14.38 4.75
C GLY A 201 -4.06 -14.95 5.19
N GLU A 202 -3.88 -16.26 5.03
CA GLU A 202 -2.62 -16.97 5.32
C GLU A 202 -1.64 -17.00 4.14
N HIS A 203 -2.09 -16.61 2.94
CA HIS A 203 -1.25 -16.59 1.74
C HIS A 203 -0.36 -15.36 1.76
N ILE A 204 0.95 -15.60 1.69
CA ILE A 204 1.97 -14.55 1.74
C ILE A 204 2.91 -14.72 0.55
N SER A 205 3.14 -13.63 -0.17
CA SER A 205 4.19 -13.53 -1.17
C SER A 205 5.12 -12.37 -0.86
N LEU A 206 6.44 -12.61 -0.83
CA LEU A 206 7.42 -11.59 -0.49
C LEU A 206 8.70 -11.74 -1.28
N GLY A 207 9.36 -10.63 -1.55
CA GLY A 207 10.69 -10.59 -2.15
C GLY A 207 11.26 -9.18 -2.21
N SER A 208 12.39 -9.05 -2.89
CA SER A 208 13.11 -7.80 -3.05
C SER A 208 13.58 -7.58 -4.49
N ASP A 209 13.63 -6.32 -4.89
CA ASP A 209 14.25 -5.86 -6.13
C ASP A 209 14.60 -4.37 -6.03
N PRO A 210 15.79 -3.92 -6.47
CA PRO A 210 16.17 -2.51 -6.46
C PRO A 210 15.18 -1.58 -7.18
N LEU A 211 14.44 -2.09 -8.17
CA LEU A 211 13.40 -1.33 -8.87
C LEU A 211 12.32 -0.83 -7.90
N LEU A 212 11.97 -1.60 -6.87
CA LEU A 212 10.90 -1.28 -5.93
C LEU A 212 11.18 -0.02 -5.10
N ALA A 213 12.45 0.38 -4.94
CA ALA A 213 12.83 1.58 -4.20
C ALA A 213 12.55 2.89 -4.95
N LYS A 214 12.27 2.82 -6.26
CA LYS A 214 11.91 3.99 -7.06
C LYS A 214 10.54 4.54 -6.66
N GLU A 215 10.34 5.80 -7.02
CA GLU A 215 9.03 6.44 -6.95
C GLU A 215 8.07 5.79 -7.96
N LYS A 216 6.84 5.56 -7.53
CA LYS A 216 5.78 4.97 -8.33
C LYS A 216 4.93 6.10 -8.87
N ALA A 217 4.46 6.01 -10.10
CA ALA A 217 3.69 7.06 -10.75
C ALA A 217 2.22 6.70 -10.92
N LYS A 218 1.91 5.42 -11.16
CA LYS A 218 0.55 4.94 -11.44
C LYS A 218 0.32 3.62 -10.74
N TRP A 219 -0.91 3.39 -10.32
CA TRP A 219 -1.29 2.16 -9.65
C TRP A 219 -2.78 1.91 -9.82
N GLY A 220 -3.20 0.66 -9.71
CA GLY A 220 -4.62 0.33 -9.71
C GLY A 220 -4.92 -1.10 -10.15
N PHE A 221 -6.16 -1.30 -10.55
CA PHE A 221 -6.75 -2.61 -10.75
C PHE A 221 -6.63 -3.07 -12.20
N ILE A 222 -6.36 -4.35 -12.37
CA ILE A 222 -6.34 -5.04 -13.65
C ILE A 222 -7.19 -6.31 -13.51
N VAL A 223 -8.06 -6.57 -14.47
CA VAL A 223 -8.92 -7.77 -14.48
C VAL A 223 -8.75 -8.48 -15.81
N SER A 224 -8.58 -9.80 -15.77
CA SER A 224 -8.56 -10.64 -16.96
C SER A 224 -9.63 -11.72 -16.92
N GLY A 225 -10.25 -11.99 -18.06
CA GLY A 225 -11.38 -12.91 -18.18
C GLY A 225 -12.70 -12.27 -17.73
N ASP A 226 -13.40 -12.91 -16.80
CA ASP A 226 -14.71 -12.42 -16.32
C ASP A 226 -14.56 -11.33 -15.24
N THR A 227 -15.69 -11.00 -14.62
CA THR A 227 -15.88 -9.91 -13.68
C THR A 227 -15.19 -10.14 -12.34
N ALA A 228 -14.48 -9.13 -11.85
CA ALA A 228 -14.00 -9.04 -10.47
C ALA A 228 -14.56 -7.78 -9.78
N GLY A 229 -14.74 -7.86 -8.46
CA GLY A 229 -15.19 -6.76 -7.62
C GLY A 229 -14.08 -6.23 -6.71
N PHE A 230 -14.08 -4.92 -6.45
CA PHE A 230 -13.12 -4.23 -5.58
C PHE A 230 -13.83 -3.22 -4.68
N ARG A 231 -13.37 -3.06 -3.44
CA ARG A 231 -13.87 -2.03 -2.52
C ARG A 231 -12.86 -1.68 -1.44
N ASN A 232 -13.15 -0.61 -0.69
CA ASN A 232 -12.44 -0.24 0.53
C ASN A 232 -10.92 -0.05 0.34
N LEU A 233 -10.52 0.61 -0.75
CA LEU A 233 -9.11 0.89 -1.01
C LEU A 233 -8.60 1.96 -0.04
N THR A 234 -7.56 1.63 0.72
CA THR A 234 -6.84 2.57 1.57
C THR A 234 -5.35 2.42 1.35
N ILE A 235 -4.64 3.55 1.34
CA ILE A 235 -3.19 3.61 1.20
C ILE A 235 -2.64 4.48 2.33
N TRP A 236 -1.68 3.92 3.06
CA TRP A 236 -0.92 4.61 4.10
C TRP A 236 0.53 4.81 3.66
N GLU A 237 1.18 5.83 4.19
CA GLU A 237 2.63 5.86 4.27
C GLU A 237 3.12 4.71 5.16
N ALA A 238 4.20 4.05 4.75
CA ALA A 238 4.81 2.95 5.46
C ALA A 238 6.06 3.40 6.22
N LEU A 239 6.12 3.08 7.51
CA LEU A 239 7.32 3.21 8.32
C LEU A 239 7.97 1.83 8.55
N PRO A 240 9.29 1.77 8.81
CA PRO A 240 9.96 0.52 9.14
C PRO A 240 9.34 -0.16 10.37
N ASN A 241 9.18 -1.48 10.32
CA ASN A 241 8.91 -2.30 11.50
C ASN A 241 10.24 -2.81 12.07
N GLU A 242 10.55 -2.49 13.33
CA GLU A 242 11.79 -2.89 14.00
C GLU A 242 11.96 -4.42 14.08
N GLU A 243 10.85 -5.18 14.06
CA GLU A 243 10.87 -6.65 14.09
C GLU A 243 10.99 -7.29 12.69
N TRP A 244 11.01 -6.50 11.62
CA TRP A 244 10.98 -7.01 10.26
C TRP A 244 12.21 -7.87 9.93
N GLU A 245 13.42 -7.47 10.32
CA GLU A 245 14.63 -8.25 10.00
C GLU A 245 14.49 -9.71 10.46
N LYS A 246 14.01 -9.89 11.70
CA LYS A 246 13.78 -11.21 12.29
C LYS A 246 12.57 -11.93 11.68
N THR A 247 11.45 -11.21 11.52
CA THR A 247 10.19 -11.78 11.03
C THR A 247 10.26 -12.15 9.55
N GLY A 248 10.78 -11.25 8.72
CA GLY A 248 11.08 -11.45 7.30
C GLY A 248 12.03 -12.61 7.07
N SER A 249 13.14 -12.68 7.81
CA SER A 249 14.06 -13.84 7.73
C SER A 249 13.36 -15.18 8.04
N ARG A 250 12.45 -15.20 9.02
CA ARG A 250 11.67 -16.40 9.34
C ARG A 250 10.66 -16.74 8.24
N LEU A 251 10.01 -15.74 7.66
CA LEU A 251 9.05 -15.92 6.57
C LEU A 251 9.72 -16.42 5.29
N LYS A 252 10.84 -15.80 4.88
CA LYS A 252 11.64 -16.23 3.72
C LYS A 252 12.01 -17.71 3.82
N ARG A 253 12.51 -18.16 4.99
CA ARG A 253 12.77 -19.59 5.25
C ARG A 253 11.53 -20.48 5.22
N LYS A 254 10.40 -20.01 5.76
CA LYS A 254 9.14 -20.79 5.78
C LYS A 254 8.60 -20.99 4.35
N LEU A 255 8.78 -19.98 3.50
CA LEU A 255 8.21 -19.91 2.16
C LEU A 255 9.21 -20.34 1.06
N ASP A 256 10.40 -20.80 1.45
CA ASP A 256 11.49 -21.22 0.56
C ASP A 256 11.85 -20.14 -0.47
N VAL A 257 11.87 -18.87 -0.03
CA VAL A 257 12.28 -17.72 -0.84
C VAL A 257 13.79 -17.56 -0.72
N GLU A 258 14.50 -17.70 -1.84
CA GLU A 258 15.94 -17.43 -1.94
C GLU A 258 16.25 -15.94 -1.72
N GLU A 259 17.43 -15.64 -1.16
CA GLU A 259 17.91 -14.26 -0.94
C GLU A 259 18.30 -13.54 -2.24
#